data_AF-A0A417YZ39-F1
#
_entry.id   AF-A0A417YZ39-F1
#
_cell.length_a   1.000
_cell.length_b   1.000
_cell.length_c   1.000
_cell.angle_alpha   90.00
_cell.angle_beta   90.00
_cell.angle_gamma   90.00
#
_symmetry.space_group_name_H-M   'P 1'
#
loop_
_entity.id
_entity.type
_entity.pdbx_description
1 polymer ?
#
loop_
_entity_poly.entity_id
_entity_poly.type
_entity_poly.pdbx_seq_one_letter_code
_entity_poly.pdbx_strand_id
1 'polypeptide(L)'
;MVYRVWNIHPNILVALHKAGVEVKFINFALTELPEYAYLKGVVPRGWEHTPYTWDDVPGAGGKTVVARIGYSDAGNMHSSLNLELHETAHAIDYYVFGNISHSEEFRKIHSEERLGFSDNAYYTYPEEYFAETFAYFHRGDESRNHLKAVAPKTYEFMDKLYRNIPNHGRTTAKERSAKGQEFRVQQLAS
;
A
#
# COMPACT_ATOMS: atom_id res chain seq x y z
N MET A 1 5.19 -4.38 -11.48
CA MET A 1 4.83 -4.49 -10.05
C MET A 1 5.90 -3.90 -9.15
N VAL A 2 7.07 -4.54 -9.01
CA VAL A 2 8.18 -4.04 -8.14
C VAL A 2 8.50 -2.56 -8.37
N TYR A 3 8.71 -2.14 -9.61
CA TYR A 3 9.00 -0.72 -9.92
C TYR A 3 7.92 0.26 -9.48
N ARG A 4 6.63 -0.15 -9.47
CA ARG A 4 5.53 0.71 -9.01
C ARG A 4 5.57 0.86 -7.49
N VAL A 5 5.79 -0.23 -6.75
CA VAL A 5 5.99 -0.18 -5.29
C VAL A 5 7.25 0.62 -4.93
N TRP A 6 8.32 0.51 -5.72
CA TRP A 6 9.55 1.29 -5.52
C TRP A 6 9.40 2.79 -5.76
N ASN A 7 8.32 3.25 -6.41
CA ASN A 7 8.01 4.67 -6.51
C ASN A 7 7.47 5.26 -5.19
N ILE A 8 7.10 4.42 -4.22
CA ILE A 8 6.76 4.86 -2.86
C ILE A 8 8.03 5.39 -2.18
N HIS A 9 7.89 6.45 -1.38
CA HIS A 9 9.02 7.06 -0.72
C HIS A 9 9.83 6.03 0.08
N PRO A 10 11.16 5.97 -0.08
CA PRO A 10 11.94 4.90 0.53
C PRO A 10 11.93 4.84 2.06
N ASN A 11 11.69 5.95 2.77
CA ASN A 11 11.53 5.90 4.23
C ASN A 11 10.25 5.16 4.64
N ILE A 12 9.19 5.20 3.83
CA ILE A 12 7.97 4.39 4.05
C ILE A 12 8.32 2.91 3.83
N LEU A 13 9.04 2.58 2.75
CA LEU A 13 9.47 1.20 2.48
C LEU A 13 10.35 0.63 3.62
N VAL A 14 11.25 1.45 4.18
CA VAL A 14 12.05 1.08 5.36
C VAL A 14 11.17 0.90 6.59
N ALA A 15 10.17 1.76 6.80
CA ALA A 15 9.25 1.63 7.92
C ALA A 15 8.43 0.34 7.84
N LEU A 16 7.88 0.00 6.67
CA LEU A 16 7.20 -1.27 6.41
C LEU A 16 8.11 -2.47 6.74
N HIS A 17 9.33 -2.46 6.20
CA HIS A 17 10.29 -3.53 6.46
C HIS A 17 10.61 -3.67 7.96
N LYS A 18 10.79 -2.55 8.69
CA LYS A 18 11.02 -2.57 10.13
C LYS A 18 9.81 -3.05 10.94
N ALA A 19 8.60 -2.80 10.44
CA ALA A 19 7.37 -3.35 11.02
C ALA A 19 7.16 -4.84 10.70
N GLY A 20 8.05 -5.45 9.91
CA GLY A 20 7.96 -6.84 9.48
C GLY A 20 6.84 -7.08 8.47
N VAL A 21 6.52 -6.06 7.66
CA VAL A 21 5.60 -6.20 6.53
C VAL A 21 6.34 -6.81 5.35
N GLU A 22 5.73 -7.82 4.73
CA GLU A 22 6.22 -8.44 3.50
C GLU A 22 5.27 -8.13 2.34
N VAL A 23 5.82 -7.83 1.16
CA VAL A 23 5.03 -7.72 -0.08
C VAL A 23 5.37 -8.90 -0.98
N LYS A 24 4.41 -9.83 -1.12
CA LYS A 24 4.54 -11.06 -1.90
C LYS A 24 3.85 -10.91 -3.25
N PHE A 25 4.63 -11.09 -4.32
CA PHE A 25 4.09 -11.24 -5.67
C PHE A 25 3.97 -12.73 -6.00
N ILE A 26 2.75 -13.19 -6.22
CA ILE A 26 2.45 -14.61 -6.44
C ILE A 26 1.91 -14.84 -7.86
N ASN A 27 2.12 -16.03 -8.41
CA ASN A 27 1.54 -16.47 -9.69
C ASN A 27 0.56 -17.63 -9.52
N PHE A 28 0.20 -17.96 -8.28
CA PHE A 28 -0.75 -19.00 -7.90
C PHE A 28 -1.91 -18.39 -7.08
N ALA A 29 -2.87 -19.21 -6.62
CA ALA A 29 -4.03 -18.73 -5.86
C ALA A 29 -3.61 -18.22 -4.46
N LEU A 30 -4.21 -17.13 -4.00
CA LEU A 30 -3.88 -16.51 -2.70
C LEU A 30 -3.99 -17.51 -1.55
N THR A 31 -4.98 -18.40 -1.62
CA THR A 31 -5.28 -19.46 -0.64
C THR A 31 -4.27 -20.62 -0.63
N GLU A 32 -3.31 -20.67 -1.55
CA GLU A 32 -2.19 -21.64 -1.46
C GLU A 32 -1.09 -21.16 -0.50
N LEU A 33 -1.10 -19.89 -0.09
CA LEU A 33 -0.26 -19.41 1.00
C LEU A 33 -0.78 -19.97 2.33
N PRO A 34 0.09 -20.54 3.19
CA PRO A 34 -0.33 -21.10 4.49
C PRO A 34 -1.15 -20.13 5.34
N GLU A 35 -0.79 -18.84 5.33
CA GLU A 35 -1.47 -17.79 6.08
C GLU A 35 -2.89 -17.47 5.58
N TYR A 36 -3.24 -17.84 4.34
CA TYR A 36 -4.57 -17.62 3.74
C TYR A 36 -5.32 -18.91 3.40
N ALA A 37 -4.74 -20.09 3.70
CA ALA A 37 -5.32 -21.38 3.38
C ALA A 37 -6.71 -21.61 3.99
N TYR A 38 -7.01 -20.95 5.11
CA TYR A 38 -8.32 -20.99 5.76
C TYR A 38 -9.46 -20.37 4.93
N LEU A 39 -9.13 -19.60 3.88
CA LEU A 39 -10.08 -18.97 2.97
C LEU A 39 -10.40 -19.83 1.74
N LYS A 40 -9.77 -21.00 1.58
CA LYS A 40 -9.97 -21.85 0.41
C LYS A 40 -11.43 -22.23 0.22
N GLY A 41 -11.98 -21.98 -0.98
CA GLY A 41 -13.38 -22.18 -1.32
C GLY A 41 -14.39 -21.26 -0.63
N VAL A 42 -13.93 -20.30 0.20
CA VAL A 42 -14.81 -19.36 0.90
C VAL A 42 -15.17 -18.21 -0.03
N VAL A 43 -16.44 -17.81 -0.04
CA VAL A 43 -16.90 -16.66 -0.83
C VAL A 43 -16.59 -15.35 -0.10
N PRO A 44 -15.85 -14.41 -0.70
CA PRO A 44 -15.60 -13.10 -0.10
C PRO A 44 -16.91 -12.29 -0.01
N ARG A 45 -16.96 -11.38 0.96
CA ARG A 45 -18.10 -10.47 1.13
C ARG A 45 -18.30 -9.65 -0.16
N GLY A 46 -19.54 -9.56 -0.62
CA GLY A 46 -19.93 -8.85 -1.84
C GLY A 46 -19.82 -9.67 -3.13
N TRP A 47 -19.37 -10.93 -3.04
CA TRP A 47 -19.23 -11.85 -4.18
C TRP A 47 -20.22 -13.02 -4.12
N GLU A 48 -21.21 -12.96 -3.23
CA GLU A 48 -22.19 -14.02 -2.93
C GLU A 48 -23.02 -14.45 -4.17
N HIS A 49 -23.07 -13.61 -5.20
CA HIS A 49 -23.78 -13.87 -6.46
C HIS A 49 -22.87 -14.15 -7.65
N THR A 50 -21.58 -14.39 -7.40
CA THR A 50 -20.59 -14.75 -8.41
C THR A 50 -20.18 -16.22 -8.25
N PRO A 51 -19.60 -16.87 -9.27
CA PRO A 51 -19.04 -18.21 -9.12
C PRO A 51 -17.68 -18.22 -8.41
N TYR A 52 -17.18 -17.07 -7.97
CA TYR A 52 -15.82 -16.88 -7.53
C TYR A 52 -15.67 -16.96 -6.00
N THR A 53 -14.47 -17.30 -5.56
CA THR A 53 -14.12 -17.46 -4.14
C THR A 53 -12.83 -16.69 -3.83
N TRP A 54 -12.35 -16.77 -2.59
CA TRP A 54 -11.02 -16.26 -2.22
C TRP A 54 -9.87 -16.92 -3.01
N ASP A 55 -10.11 -18.07 -3.65
CA ASP A 55 -9.15 -18.68 -4.57
C ASP A 55 -8.91 -17.80 -5.82
N ASP A 56 -9.88 -16.97 -6.18
CA ASP A 56 -9.86 -16.08 -7.35
C ASP A 56 -9.44 -14.65 -7.01
N VAL A 57 -9.44 -14.27 -5.73
CA VAL A 57 -9.09 -12.93 -5.28
C VAL A 57 -7.60 -12.66 -5.57
N PRO A 58 -7.27 -11.59 -6.30
CA PRO A 58 -5.90 -11.38 -6.76
C PRO A 58 -4.99 -10.72 -5.73
N GLY A 59 -5.51 -10.15 -4.64
CA GLY A 59 -4.69 -9.53 -3.62
C GLY A 59 -5.35 -9.41 -2.26
N ALA A 60 -4.52 -9.16 -1.25
CA ALA A 60 -4.95 -8.90 0.11
C ALA A 60 -3.94 -8.01 0.84
N GLY A 61 -4.45 -7.06 1.62
CA GLY A 61 -3.68 -6.24 2.54
C GLY A 61 -3.49 -6.90 3.91
N GLY A 62 -2.50 -6.42 4.66
CA GLY A 62 -2.20 -6.92 6.00
C GLY A 62 -0.71 -6.86 6.33
N LYS A 63 -0.27 -7.70 7.29
CA LYS A 63 1.17 -7.84 7.58
C LYS A 63 1.91 -8.50 6.43
N THR A 64 1.26 -9.47 5.79
CA THR A 64 1.64 -9.95 4.46
C THR A 64 0.73 -9.24 3.47
N VAL A 65 1.30 -8.42 2.59
CA VAL A 65 0.62 -7.87 1.43
C VAL A 65 0.82 -8.86 0.29
N VAL A 66 -0.27 -9.24 -0.39
CA VAL A 66 -0.22 -10.17 -1.51
C VAL A 66 -0.80 -9.49 -2.75
N ALA A 67 -0.11 -9.62 -3.88
CA ALA A 67 -0.64 -9.19 -5.17
C ALA A 67 -0.27 -10.21 -6.25
N ARG A 68 -1.27 -10.66 -7.02
CA ARG A 68 -1.09 -11.65 -8.07
C ARG A 68 -0.50 -11.02 -9.33
N ILE A 69 0.53 -11.67 -9.86
CA ILE A 69 1.23 -11.24 -11.07
C ILE A 69 0.27 -11.28 -12.25
N GLY A 70 0.16 -10.15 -12.97
CA GLY A 70 -0.74 -9.99 -14.12
C GLY A 70 -2.07 -9.32 -13.79
N TYR A 71 -2.40 -9.14 -12.51
CA TYR A 71 -3.69 -8.58 -12.04
C TYR A 71 -3.50 -7.17 -11.48
N SER A 72 -2.60 -6.38 -12.05
CA SER A 72 -2.28 -5.06 -11.49
C SER A 72 -3.33 -4.01 -11.79
N ASP A 73 -3.92 -4.02 -12.98
CA ASP A 73 -4.78 -2.94 -13.45
C ASP A 73 -6.25 -3.26 -13.17
N ALA A 74 -7.05 -2.23 -12.89
CA ALA A 74 -8.48 -2.34 -12.61
C ALA A 74 -9.24 -3.19 -13.64
N GLY A 75 -10.26 -3.91 -13.18
CA GLY A 75 -11.07 -4.80 -14.01
C GLY A 75 -10.54 -6.24 -14.07
N ASN A 76 -9.35 -6.51 -13.56
CA ASN A 76 -8.81 -7.87 -13.38
C ASN A 76 -9.20 -8.44 -12.02
N MET A 77 -10.50 -8.69 -11.79
CA MET A 77 -11.03 -9.24 -10.53
C MET A 77 -10.92 -8.32 -9.30
N HIS A 78 -10.63 -7.03 -9.50
CA HIS A 78 -10.70 -5.98 -8.48
C HIS A 78 -11.03 -4.63 -9.14
N SER A 79 -11.50 -3.66 -8.35
CA SER A 79 -11.84 -2.32 -8.85
C SER A 79 -10.74 -1.27 -8.67
N SER A 80 -9.71 -1.56 -7.87
CA SER A 80 -8.63 -0.61 -7.56
C SER A 80 -7.82 -0.22 -8.80
N LEU A 81 -7.41 1.04 -8.91
CA LEU A 81 -6.58 1.57 -10.01
C LEU A 81 -5.31 0.75 -10.21
N ASN A 82 -4.66 0.38 -9.11
CA ASN A 82 -3.51 -0.50 -9.14
C ASN A 82 -3.45 -1.40 -7.91
N LEU A 83 -3.57 -2.72 -8.12
CA LEU A 83 -3.67 -3.72 -7.05
C LEU A 83 -2.54 -3.61 -6.03
N GLU A 84 -1.28 -3.74 -6.47
CA GLU A 84 -0.18 -3.79 -5.52
C GLU A 84 0.03 -2.48 -4.76
N LEU A 85 -0.30 -1.33 -5.36
CA LEU A 85 -0.24 -0.05 -4.65
C LEU A 85 -1.37 0.07 -3.63
N HIS A 86 -2.59 -0.36 -3.98
CA HIS A 86 -3.75 -0.36 -3.10
C HIS A 86 -3.51 -1.26 -1.88
N GLU A 87 -3.14 -2.53 -2.08
CA GLU A 87 -2.90 -3.46 -0.96
C GLU A 87 -1.70 -3.03 -0.10
N THR A 88 -0.66 -2.46 -0.71
CA THR A 88 0.47 -1.90 0.05
C THR A 88 0.04 -0.67 0.86
N ALA A 89 -0.89 0.14 0.35
CA ALA A 89 -1.38 1.33 1.04
C ALA A 89 -2.14 0.98 2.33
N HIS A 90 -2.90 -0.12 2.36
CA HIS A 90 -3.51 -0.64 3.60
C HIS A 90 -2.45 -0.95 4.66
N ALA A 91 -1.33 -1.58 4.27
CA ALA A 91 -0.23 -1.83 5.19
C ALA A 91 0.47 -0.54 5.64
N ILE A 92 0.61 0.45 4.75
CA ILE A 92 1.20 1.76 5.08
C ILE A 92 0.33 2.53 6.07
N ASP A 93 -0.98 2.56 5.84
CA ASP A 93 -1.94 3.18 6.75
C ASP A 93 -1.77 2.64 8.18
N TYR A 94 -1.81 1.32 8.33
CA TYR A 94 -1.74 0.66 9.63
C TYR A 94 -0.34 0.71 10.26
N TYR A 95 0.68 0.22 9.57
CA TYR A 95 2.00 -0.04 10.16
C TYR A 95 2.95 1.16 10.14
N VAL A 96 2.72 2.15 9.28
CA VAL A 96 3.59 3.33 9.16
C VAL A 96 2.96 4.56 9.77
N PHE A 97 1.66 4.78 9.50
CA PHE A 97 0.96 5.97 9.94
C PHE A 97 -0.05 5.74 11.08
N GLY A 98 -0.14 4.51 11.60
CA GLY A 98 -0.92 4.21 12.80
C GLY A 98 -2.43 4.39 12.60
N ASN A 99 -2.97 3.87 11.49
CA ASN A 99 -4.37 4.00 11.09
C ASN A 99 -4.80 5.46 10.87
N ILE A 100 -4.02 6.16 10.06
CA ILE A 100 -4.25 7.56 9.77
C ILE A 100 -5.53 7.81 8.99
N SER A 101 -6.02 6.81 8.25
CA SER A 101 -7.34 6.84 7.62
C SER A 101 -8.49 7.05 8.62
N HIS A 102 -8.29 6.70 9.89
CA HIS A 102 -9.26 6.91 10.97
C HIS A 102 -8.97 8.16 11.82
N SER A 103 -7.96 8.95 11.48
CA SER A 103 -7.71 10.24 12.12
C SER A 103 -8.88 11.22 11.90
N GLU A 104 -9.09 12.14 12.83
CA GLU A 104 -10.14 13.17 12.70
C GLU A 104 -9.95 14.02 11.44
N GLU A 105 -8.69 14.40 11.14
CA GLU A 105 -8.33 15.16 9.93
C GLU A 105 -8.76 14.41 8.66
N PHE A 106 -8.37 13.13 8.53
CA PHE A 106 -8.67 12.37 7.32
C PHE A 106 -10.16 12.04 7.21
N ARG A 107 -10.85 11.70 8.30
CA ARG A 107 -12.31 11.44 8.28
C ARG A 107 -13.10 12.66 7.84
N LYS A 108 -12.67 13.86 8.22
CA LYS A 108 -13.29 15.10 7.73
C LYS A 108 -13.12 15.22 6.22
N ILE A 109 -11.89 15.08 5.71
CA ILE A 109 -11.60 15.13 4.28
C ILE A 109 -12.40 14.08 3.50
N HIS A 110 -12.39 12.83 3.98
CA HIS A 110 -13.16 11.71 3.42
C HIS A 110 -14.65 12.05 3.31
N SER A 111 -15.25 12.60 4.37
CA SER A 111 -16.68 12.97 4.35
C SER A 111 -17.02 14.05 3.32
N GLU A 112 -16.06 14.94 3.01
CA GLU A 112 -16.23 16.06 2.09
C GLU A 112 -15.98 15.65 0.63
N GLU A 113 -15.00 14.77 0.36
CA GLU A 113 -14.50 14.54 -1.00
C GLU A 113 -14.80 13.15 -1.57
N ARG A 114 -15.17 12.14 -0.76
CA ARG A 114 -15.31 10.76 -1.26
C ARG A 114 -16.27 10.64 -2.45
N LEU A 115 -17.40 11.35 -2.41
CA LEU A 115 -18.44 11.29 -3.46
C LEU A 115 -18.00 12.06 -4.72
N GLY A 116 -17.19 13.11 -4.57
CA GLY A 116 -16.58 13.81 -5.70
C GLY A 116 -15.50 12.98 -6.39
N PHE A 117 -14.82 12.11 -5.64
CA PHE A 117 -13.83 11.17 -6.16
C PHE A 117 -14.45 9.98 -6.87
N SER A 118 -15.43 9.30 -6.25
CA SER A 118 -16.10 8.13 -6.84
C SER A 118 -17.37 7.75 -6.07
N ASP A 119 -18.39 7.29 -6.82
CA ASP A 119 -19.64 6.75 -6.26
C ASP A 119 -19.53 5.28 -5.79
N ASN A 120 -18.33 4.70 -5.81
CA ASN A 120 -18.13 3.32 -5.34
C ASN A 120 -18.44 3.22 -3.84
N ALA A 121 -19.42 2.38 -3.49
CA ALA A 121 -19.85 2.17 -2.11
C ALA A 121 -18.73 1.65 -1.19
N TYR A 122 -17.71 0.97 -1.72
CA TYR A 122 -16.54 0.55 -0.93
C TYR A 122 -15.78 1.74 -0.35
N TYR A 123 -15.78 2.90 -1.00
CA TYR A 123 -15.13 4.10 -0.46
C TYR A 123 -15.95 4.81 0.62
N THR A 124 -17.03 4.20 1.11
CA THR A 124 -17.65 4.61 2.38
C THR A 124 -16.78 4.26 3.59
N TYR A 125 -15.89 3.27 3.45
CA TYR A 125 -14.86 2.93 4.42
C TYR A 125 -13.66 3.86 4.23
N PRO A 126 -13.25 4.66 5.24
CA PRO A 126 -12.12 5.59 5.13
C PRO A 126 -10.80 4.92 4.73
N GLU A 127 -10.55 3.70 5.20
CA GLU A 127 -9.37 2.90 4.90
C GLU A 127 -9.28 2.51 3.41
N GLU A 128 -10.40 2.11 2.80
CA GLU A 128 -10.47 1.81 1.37
C GLU A 128 -10.28 3.07 0.51
N TYR A 129 -10.89 4.18 0.94
CA TYR A 129 -10.68 5.47 0.29
C TYR A 129 -9.23 5.94 0.38
N PHE A 130 -8.60 5.79 1.54
CA PHE A 130 -7.18 6.09 1.74
C PHE A 130 -6.32 5.23 0.82
N ALA A 131 -6.52 3.91 0.80
CA ALA A 131 -5.73 2.99 0.00
C ALA A 131 -5.81 3.31 -1.50
N GLU A 132 -7.01 3.60 -1.98
CA GLU A 132 -7.22 3.93 -3.39
C GLU A 132 -6.61 5.29 -3.76
N THR A 133 -6.85 6.33 -2.96
CA THR A 133 -6.31 7.66 -3.25
C THR A 133 -4.78 7.70 -3.11
N PHE A 134 -4.21 6.86 -2.23
CA PHE A 134 -2.77 6.63 -2.17
C PHE A 134 -2.24 5.99 -3.47
N ALA A 135 -2.95 5.00 -4.03
CA ALA A 135 -2.60 4.39 -5.31
C ALA A 135 -2.63 5.43 -6.44
N TYR A 136 -3.65 6.28 -6.50
CA TYR A 136 -3.72 7.41 -7.46
C TYR A 136 -2.52 8.35 -7.34
N PHE A 137 -2.14 8.70 -6.10
CA PHE A 137 -1.01 9.60 -5.85
C PHE A 137 0.34 9.04 -6.33
N HIS A 138 0.54 7.72 -6.22
CA HIS A 138 1.82 7.06 -6.53
C HIS A 138 1.89 6.38 -7.91
N ARG A 139 0.76 6.17 -8.60
CA ARG A 139 0.73 5.40 -9.86
C ARG A 139 1.39 6.13 -11.03
N GLY A 140 1.33 7.46 -11.08
CA GLY A 140 1.94 8.30 -12.11
C GLY A 140 1.37 9.71 -12.13
N ASP A 141 1.88 10.56 -13.00
CA ASP A 141 1.49 11.98 -13.06
C ASP A 141 0.03 12.17 -13.48
N GLU A 142 -0.47 11.36 -14.41
CA GLU A 142 -1.86 11.43 -14.88
C GLU A 142 -2.85 11.16 -13.74
N SER A 143 -2.70 10.03 -13.02
CA SER A 143 -3.56 9.67 -11.90
C SER A 143 -3.44 10.66 -10.74
N ARG A 144 -2.21 11.16 -10.50
CA ARG A 144 -1.96 12.18 -9.48
C ARG A 144 -2.66 13.50 -9.80
N ASN A 145 -2.61 13.93 -11.06
CA ASN A 145 -3.30 15.14 -11.51
C ASN A 145 -4.82 14.97 -11.46
N HIS A 146 -5.32 13.79 -11.80
CA HIS A 146 -6.74 13.46 -11.63
C HIS A 146 -7.16 13.58 -10.16
N LEU A 147 -6.44 12.94 -9.23
CA LEU A 147 -6.71 13.05 -7.79
C LEU A 147 -6.75 14.51 -7.33
N LYS A 148 -5.77 15.31 -7.75
CA LYS A 148 -5.72 16.74 -7.44
C LYS A 148 -6.93 17.51 -7.95
N ALA A 149 -7.49 17.13 -9.09
CA ALA A 149 -8.64 17.81 -9.68
C ALA A 149 -9.96 17.43 -8.99
N VAL A 150 -10.15 16.16 -8.61
CA VAL A 150 -11.44 15.66 -8.09
C VAL A 150 -11.51 15.58 -6.57
N ALA A 151 -10.36 15.49 -5.88
CA ALA A 151 -10.25 15.42 -4.42
C ALA A 151 -9.03 16.23 -3.93
N PRO A 152 -9.04 17.57 -4.09
CA PRO A 152 -7.88 18.42 -3.81
C PRO A 152 -7.40 18.39 -2.35
N LYS A 153 -8.29 18.31 -1.36
CA LYS A 153 -7.89 18.22 0.06
C LYS A 153 -7.23 16.88 0.36
N THR A 154 -7.70 15.81 -0.27
CA THR A 154 -7.08 14.48 -0.19
C THR A 154 -5.70 14.50 -0.83
N TYR A 155 -5.55 15.13 -2.00
CA TYR A 155 -4.25 15.34 -2.62
C TYR A 155 -3.29 16.11 -1.69
N GLU A 156 -3.75 17.21 -1.10
CA GLU A 156 -2.96 18.01 -0.16
C GLU A 156 -2.56 17.21 1.09
N PHE A 157 -3.47 16.38 1.60
CA PHE A 157 -3.19 15.49 2.72
C PHE A 157 -2.11 14.45 2.38
N MET A 158 -2.20 13.82 1.20
CA MET A 158 -1.20 12.85 0.73
C MET A 158 0.18 13.51 0.52
N ASP A 159 0.20 14.71 -0.05
CA ASP A 159 1.43 15.48 -0.23
C ASP A 159 2.03 15.93 1.12
N LYS A 160 1.19 16.34 2.08
CA LYS A 160 1.61 16.62 3.47
C LYS A 160 2.20 15.38 4.13
N LEU A 161 1.57 14.20 3.98
CA LEU A 161 2.12 12.96 4.50
C LEU A 161 3.48 12.64 3.89
N TYR A 162 3.59 12.76 2.58
CA TYR A 162 4.82 12.49 1.84
C TYR A 162 5.97 13.41 2.27
N ARG A 163 5.69 14.69 2.54
CA ARG A 163 6.70 15.65 3.01
C ARG A 163 7.12 15.45 4.46
N ASN A 164 6.25 14.87 5.29
CA ASN A 164 6.47 14.70 6.73
C ASN A 164 6.75 13.24 7.13
N ILE A 165 7.24 12.41 6.20
CA ILE A 165 7.56 11.02 6.51
C ILE A 165 8.65 10.98 7.59
N PRO A 166 8.40 10.33 8.74
CA PRO A 166 9.40 10.25 9.79
C PRO A 166 10.68 9.60 9.26
N ASN A 167 11.82 10.15 9.65
CA ASN A 167 13.11 9.58 9.27
C ASN A 167 13.35 8.30 10.07
N HIS A 168 12.85 7.16 9.58
CA HIS A 168 13.04 5.85 10.19
C HIS A 168 14.46 5.29 9.97
N GLY A 169 15.48 6.14 9.93
CA GLY A 169 16.88 5.74 9.86
C GLY A 169 17.21 5.00 8.58
N ARG A 170 17.27 5.73 7.46
CA ARG A 170 18.23 5.35 6.42
C ARG A 170 19.61 5.57 7.00
N THR A 171 20.37 4.49 7.20
CA THR A 171 21.82 4.63 7.40
C THR A 171 22.35 5.48 6.27
N THR A 172 22.79 6.69 6.55
CA THR A 172 23.25 7.62 5.53
C THR A 172 24.43 7.00 4.79
N ALA A 173 24.70 7.40 3.54
CA ALA A 173 25.89 6.93 2.83
C ALA A 173 27.18 7.16 3.66
N LYS A 174 27.17 8.20 4.51
CA LYS A 174 28.22 8.54 5.46
C LYS A 174 28.36 7.50 6.59
N GLU A 175 27.25 7.06 7.17
CA GLU A 175 27.22 6.02 8.21
C GLU A 175 27.55 4.62 7.66
N ARG A 176 27.18 4.35 6.40
CA ARG A 176 27.60 3.12 5.69
C ARG A 176 29.11 3.10 5.44
N SER A 177 29.68 4.24 5.07
CA SER A 177 31.13 4.41 4.89
C SER A 177 31.89 4.25 6.21
N ALA A 178 31.38 4.85 7.30
CA ALA A 178 31.97 4.73 8.63
C ALA A 178 31.99 3.28 9.14
N LYS A 179 30.87 2.55 9.03
CA LYS A 179 30.80 1.13 9.40
C LYS A 179 31.68 0.26 8.51
N GLY A 180 31.80 0.58 7.22
CA GLY A 180 32.70 -0.11 6.29
C GLY A 180 34.18 0.10 6.62
N GLN A 181 34.55 1.28 7.14
CA GLN A 181 35.91 1.56 7.60
C GLN A 181 36.23 0.87 8.93
N GLU A 182 35.32 0.89 9.90
CA GLU A 182 35.50 0.18 11.19
C GLU A 182 35.68 -1.33 10.99
N PHE A 183 34.88 -1.95 10.12
CA PHE A 183 35.00 -3.39 9.82
C PHE A 183 36.35 -3.75 9.18
N ARG A 184 36.89 -2.86 8.35
CA ARG A 184 38.18 -3.04 7.68
C ARG A 184 39.36 -2.87 8.62
N VAL A 185 39.24 -1.98 9.62
CA VAL A 185 40.27 -1.78 10.66
C VAL A 185 40.31 -2.99 11.60
N GLN A 186 39.16 -3.58 11.94
CA GLN A 186 39.09 -4.77 12.80
C GLN A 186 39.68 -6.03 12.13
N GLN A 187 39.51 -6.19 10.81
CA GLN A 187 40.13 -7.30 10.05
C GLN A 187 41.65 -7.18 9.87
N LEU A 188 42.23 -5.98 10.02
CA LEU A 188 43.68 -5.76 9.91
C LEU A 188 44.39 -5.84 11.26
N ALA A 189 43.64 -5.91 12.36
CA ALA A 189 44.15 -5.99 13.73
C ALA A 189 44.10 -7.42 14.32
N SER A 190 43.68 -8.42 13.54
CA SER A 190 43.63 -9.84 13.87
C SER A 190 44.64 -10.64 13.07
#